data_AF-A0A533RRW2-F1
#
_entry.id   AF-A0A533RRW2-F1
#
_cell.length_a   1.000
_cell.length_b   1.000
_cell.length_c   1.000
_cell.angle_alpha   90.00
_cell.angle_beta   90.00
_cell.angle_gamma   90.00
#
_symmetry.space_group_name_H-M   'P 1'
#
loop_
_entity.id
_entity.type
_entity.pdbx_description
1 polymer ?
#
loop_
_entity_poly.entity_id
_entity_poly.type
_entity_poly.pdbx_seq_one_letter_code
_entity_poly.pdbx_strand_id
1 'polypeptide(L)'
;MLQDKHMAIDCLEMKKHGAVELTKASAECSNMQLRQTLIQMRNSCEQAQQEIAQIASTKGWYLPADNADQQEISRVKGFFQNEIAGTAGVGAGFPGGMMR
;
A
#
# COMPACT_ATOMS: atom_id res chain seq x y z
N MET A 1 -32.01 14.28 4.51
CA MET A 1 -31.58 13.86 3.16
C MET A 1 -30.08 13.62 3.21
N LEU A 2 -29.62 12.46 2.74
CA LEU A 2 -28.19 12.20 2.53
C LEU A 2 -27.69 13.17 1.46
N GLN A 3 -26.71 14.01 1.80
CA GLN A 3 -26.06 14.88 0.81
C GLN A 3 -25.10 14.02 0.00
N ASP A 4 -25.04 14.22 -1.32
CA ASP A 4 -24.12 13.52 -2.23
C ASP A 4 -22.66 13.51 -1.74
N LYS A 5 -22.26 14.59 -1.04
CA LYS A 5 -20.97 14.66 -0.33
C LYS A 5 -20.78 13.50 0.64
N HIS A 6 -21.74 13.26 1.54
CA HIS A 6 -21.65 12.19 2.53
C HIS A 6 -21.63 10.82 1.83
N MET A 7 -22.47 10.61 0.82
CA MET A 7 -22.44 9.35 0.04
C MET A 7 -21.08 9.11 -0.64
N ALA A 8 -20.47 10.16 -1.20
CA ALA A 8 -19.16 10.07 -1.82
C ALA A 8 -18.05 9.74 -0.80
N ILE A 9 -18.08 10.40 0.37
CA ILE A 9 -17.12 10.14 1.45
C ILE A 9 -17.31 8.74 2.05
N ASP A 10 -18.54 8.31 2.29
CA ASP A 10 -18.84 6.96 2.79
C ASP A 10 -18.35 5.89 1.81
N CYS A 11 -18.61 6.06 0.51
CA CYS A 11 -18.09 5.16 -0.52
C CYS A 11 -16.56 5.14 -0.56
N LEU A 12 -15.92 6.31 -0.44
CA LEU A 12 -14.46 6.44 -0.43
C LEU A 12 -13.85 5.68 0.76
N GLU A 13 -14.42 5.82 1.96
CA GLU A 13 -13.98 5.08 3.15
C GLU A 13 -14.28 3.58 3.07
N MET A 14 -15.44 3.17 2.53
CA MET A 14 -15.74 1.76 2.31
C MET A 14 -14.73 1.08 1.39
N LYS A 15 -14.28 1.76 0.32
CA LYS A 15 -13.26 1.20 -0.58
C LYS A 15 -11.89 1.09 0.08
N LYS A 16 -11.48 2.08 0.88
CA LYS A 16 -10.26 2.00 1.69
C LYS A 16 -10.30 0.83 2.67
N HIS A 17 -11.40 0.69 3.41
CA HIS A 17 -11.59 -0.41 4.36
C HIS A 17 -11.52 -1.77 3.64
N GLY A 18 -12.21 -1.91 2.50
CA GLY A 18 -12.15 -3.12 1.68
C GLY A 18 -10.73 -3.49 1.26
N ALA A 19 -9.91 -2.52 0.83
CA ALA A 19 -8.52 -2.77 0.45
C ALA A 19 -7.67 -3.24 1.65
N VAL A 20 -7.87 -2.67 2.84
CA VAL A 20 -7.17 -3.08 4.07
C VAL A 20 -7.54 -4.51 4.46
N GLU A 21 -8.83 -4.85 4.48
CA GLU A 21 -9.29 -6.19 4.84
C GLU A 21 -8.80 -7.26 3.85
N LEU A 22 -8.85 -6.96 2.55
CA LEU A 22 -8.32 -7.86 1.52
C LEU A 22 -6.80 -8.04 1.64
N THR A 23 -6.08 -7.01 2.06
CA THR A 23 -4.63 -7.10 2.33
C THR A 23 -4.36 -8.08 3.47
N LYS A 24 -5.05 -7.94 4.61
CA LYS A 24 -4.93 -8.86 5.75
C LYS A 24 -5.26 -10.29 5.34
N ALA A 25 -6.40 -10.50 4.67
CA ALA A 25 -6.83 -11.80 4.20
C ALA A 25 -5.82 -12.44 3.24
N SER A 26 -5.22 -11.66 2.33
CA SER A 26 -4.22 -12.16 1.38
C SER A 26 -2.91 -12.58 2.07
N ALA A 27 -2.54 -11.94 3.17
CA ALA A 27 -1.33 -12.23 3.93
C ALA A 27 -1.45 -13.57 4.70
N GLU A 28 -2.65 -13.87 5.19
CA GLU A 28 -2.96 -15.09 5.96
C GLU A 28 -3.39 -16.29 5.09
N CYS A 29 -3.53 -16.09 3.77
CA CYS A 29 -4.00 -17.12 2.85
C CYS A 29 -2.86 -18.03 2.37
N SER A 30 -2.96 -19.34 2.66
CA SER A 30 -2.04 -20.38 2.19
C SER A 30 -2.32 -20.86 0.76
N ASN A 31 -3.56 -20.72 0.28
CA ASN A 31 -3.93 -21.09 -1.08
C ASN A 31 -3.51 -19.99 -2.06
N MET A 32 -2.55 -20.30 -2.93
CA MET A 32 -1.97 -19.33 -3.86
C MET A 32 -2.97 -18.75 -4.86
N GLN A 33 -3.91 -19.56 -5.35
CA GLN A 33 -4.92 -19.09 -6.29
C GLN A 33 -5.88 -18.10 -5.61
N LEU A 34 -6.35 -18.44 -4.41
CA LEU A 34 -7.22 -17.56 -3.62
C LEU A 34 -6.51 -16.27 -3.23
N ARG A 35 -5.24 -16.36 -2.82
CA ARG A 35 -4.39 -15.18 -2.54
C ARG A 35 -4.35 -14.25 -3.74
N GLN A 36 -4.16 -14.78 -4.95
CA GLN A 36 -4.13 -13.95 -6.16
C GLN A 36 -5.46 -13.28 -6.44
N THR A 37 -6.58 -13.96 -6.19
CA THR A 37 -7.93 -13.38 -6.30
C THR A 37 -8.13 -12.24 -5.28
N LEU A 38 -7.73 -12.41 -4.03
CA LEU A 38 -7.82 -11.36 -3.00
C LEU A 38 -6.99 -10.12 -3.38
N ILE A 39 -5.80 -10.31 -3.94
CA ILE A 39 -4.95 -9.22 -4.45
C ILE A 39 -5.63 -8.50 -5.62
N GLN A 40 -6.26 -9.21 -6.55
CA GLN A 40 -7.01 -8.60 -7.65
C GLN A 40 -8.19 -7.77 -7.13
N MET A 41 -8.94 -8.29 -6.17
CA MET A 41 -10.04 -7.54 -5.54
C MET A 41 -9.54 -6.28 -4.83
N ARG A 42 -8.40 -6.36 -4.13
CA ARG A 42 -7.78 -5.19 -3.48
C ARG A 42 -7.42 -4.12 -4.51
N ASN A 43 -6.79 -4.50 -5.62
CA ASN A 43 -6.46 -3.57 -6.69
C ASN A 43 -7.72 -2.88 -7.26
N SER A 44 -8.83 -3.62 -7.42
CA SER A 44 -10.10 -3.04 -7.83
C SER A 44 -10.68 -2.05 -6.80
N CYS A 45 -10.52 -2.32 -5.51
CA CYS A 45 -10.90 -1.37 -4.44
C CYS A 45 -10.07 -0.08 -4.53
N GLU A 46 -8.77 -0.17 -4.75
CA GLU A 46 -7.87 0.98 -4.92
C GLU A 46 -8.24 1.80 -6.16
N GLN A 47 -8.50 1.15 -7.30
CA GLN A 47 -8.93 1.83 -8.52
C GLN A 47 -10.25 2.58 -8.30
N ALA A 48 -11.26 1.92 -7.72
CA ALA A 48 -12.54 2.57 -7.42
C ALA A 48 -12.36 3.74 -6.43
N GLN A 49 -11.48 3.60 -5.44
CA GLN A 49 -11.18 4.67 -4.49
C GLN A 49 -10.60 5.90 -5.20
N GLN A 50 -9.67 5.71 -6.15
CA GLN A 50 -9.08 6.80 -6.93
C GLN A 50 -10.12 7.52 -7.79
N GLU A 51 -11.02 6.77 -8.45
CA GLU A 51 -12.10 7.35 -9.25
C GLU A 51 -13.06 8.20 -8.40
N ILE A 52 -13.48 7.68 -7.24
CA ILE A 52 -14.34 8.42 -6.30
C ILE A 52 -13.61 9.65 -5.76
N ALA A 53 -12.33 9.53 -5.41
CA ALA A 53 -11.51 10.66 -4.94
C ALA A 53 -11.42 11.76 -6.01
N GLN A 54 -11.25 11.42 -7.28
CA GLN A 54 -11.23 12.39 -8.37
C GLN A 54 -12.58 13.12 -8.49
N ILE A 55 -13.69 12.38 -8.46
CA ILE A 55 -15.04 12.96 -8.51
C ILE A 55 -15.28 13.88 -7.29
N ALA A 56 -14.94 13.42 -6.09
CA ALA A 56 -15.11 14.19 -4.87
C ALA A 56 -14.21 15.45 -4.86
N SER A 57 -13.00 15.36 -5.43
CA SER A 57 -12.07 16.49 -5.53
C SER A 57 -12.59 17.57 -6.49
N THR A 58 -13.09 17.17 -7.67
CA THR A 58 -13.67 18.14 -8.63
C THR A 58 -14.89 18.89 -8.08
N LYS A 59 -15.58 18.30 -7.10
CA LYS A 59 -16.71 18.92 -6.39
C LYS A 59 -16.33 19.64 -5.10
N GLY A 60 -15.04 19.67 -4.73
CA GLY A 60 -14.55 20.28 -3.49
C GLY A 60 -14.97 19.54 -2.22
N TRP A 61 -15.32 18.26 -2.33
CA TRP A 61 -15.75 17.42 -1.20
C TRP A 61 -14.60 16.67 -0.54
N TYR A 62 -13.49 16.51 -1.25
CA TYR A 62 -12.30 15.80 -0.81
C TYR A 62 -11.05 16.59 -1.23
N LEU A 63 -10.05 16.64 -0.35
CA LEU A 63 -8.74 17.19 -0.65
C LEU A 63 -7.71 16.07 -0.47
N PRO A 64 -7.08 15.56 -1.55
CA PRO A 64 -6.00 14.61 -1.41
C PRO A 64 -4.79 15.27 -0.71
N ALA A 65 -3.94 14.46 -0.09
CA ALA A 65 -2.67 14.95 0.43
C ALA A 65 -1.83 15.53 -0.71
N ASP A 66 -1.19 16.67 -0.46
CA ASP A 66 -0.26 17.26 -1.41
C ASP A 66 0.93 16.34 -1.66
N ASN A 67 1.55 16.50 -2.83
CA ASN A 67 2.80 15.82 -3.13
C ASN A 67 3.87 16.25 -2.10
N ALA A 68 4.61 15.27 -1.57
CA ALA A 68 5.74 15.55 -0.69
C ALA A 68 6.83 16.33 -1.44
N ASP A 69 7.62 17.11 -0.70
CA ASP A 69 8.75 17.84 -1.29
C ASP A 69 9.80 16.85 -1.84
N GLN A 70 10.41 17.19 -2.98
CA GLN A 70 11.46 16.39 -3.62
C GLN A 70 12.65 16.16 -2.68
N GLN A 71 12.96 17.12 -1.81
CA GLN A 71 14.01 16.97 -0.80
C GLN A 71 13.66 15.87 0.21
N GLU A 72 12.42 15.83 0.69
CA GLU A 72 11.93 14.81 1.62
C GLU A 72 11.89 13.44 0.97
N ILE A 73 11.39 13.37 -0.27
CA ILE A 73 11.39 12.14 -1.08
C ILE A 73 12.82 11.60 -1.21
N SER A 74 13.79 12.46 -1.55
CA SER A 74 15.19 12.07 -1.71
C SER A 74 15.81 11.58 -0.41
N ARG A 75 15.52 12.26 0.71
CA ARG A 75 15.98 11.87 2.05
C ARG A 75 15.45 10.49 2.45
N VAL A 76 14.14 10.26 2.31
CA VAL A 76 13.49 8.99 2.67
C VAL A 76 13.97 7.84 1.79
N LYS A 77 14.11 8.08 0.47
CA LYS A 77 14.71 7.09 -0.45
C LYS A 77 16.12 6.70 -0.03
N GLY A 78 16.97 7.68 0.30
CA GLY A 78 18.33 7.44 0.76
C GLY A 78 18.39 6.62 2.06
N PHE A 79 17.50 6.90 3.02
CA PHE A 79 17.37 6.10 4.24
C PHE A 79 17.11 4.62 3.94
N PHE A 80 16.08 4.31 3.15
CA PHE A 80 15.75 2.91 2.85
C PHE A 80 16.77 2.22 1.93
N GLN A 81 17.40 2.95 1.01
CA GLN A 81 18.45 2.39 0.16
C GLN A 81 19.69 1.96 0.98
N ASN A 82 20.02 2.72 2.03
CA ASN A 82 21.10 2.38 2.96
C ASN A 82 20.75 1.19 3.86
N GLU A 83 19.51 1.09 4.35
CA GLU A 83 19.04 -0.07 5.13
C GLU A 83 19.03 -1.37 4.30
N ILE A 84 18.65 -1.30 3.02
CA ILE A 84 18.71 -2.44 2.10
C ILE A 84 20.17 -2.83 1.80
N ALA A 85 21.08 -1.87 1.68
CA ALA A 85 22.51 -2.16 1.48
C ALA A 85 23.16 -2.79 2.73
N GLY A 86 22.75 -2.38 3.94
CA GLY A 86 23.24 -2.94 5.20
C GLY A 86 22.83 -4.40 5.44
N THR A 87 21.69 -4.84 4.91
CA THR A 87 21.23 -6.24 5.02
C THR A 87 21.88 -7.18 4.01
N ALA A 88 22.42 -6.67 2.88
CA ALA A 88 23.22 -7.45 1.94
C ALA A 88 24.66 -7.74 2.43
N GLY A 89 25.11 -7.09 3.51
CA GLY A 89 26.46 -7.22 4.06
C GLY A 89 26.69 -8.33 5.09
N VAL A 90 25.64 -9.06 5.54
CA VAL A 90 25.79 -10.11 6.57
C VAL A 90 25.99 -11.52 5.95
N GLY A 91 26.28 -11.59 4.65
CA GLY A 91 26.47 -12.83 3.90
C GLY A 91 27.91 -13.12 3.50
N ALA A 92 28.88 -13.09 4.41
CA ALA A 92 30.22 -13.64 4.14
C ALA A 92 30.97 -13.98 5.45
N GLY A 93 30.78 -15.19 5.98
CA GLY A 93 31.57 -15.64 7.13
C GLY A 93 31.09 -16.91 7.85
N PHE A 94 30.71 -17.97 7.13
CA PHE A 94 30.80 -19.32 7.71
C PHE A 94 32.16 -19.90 7.32
N PRO A 95 33.14 -19.99 8.24
CA PRO A 95 34.38 -20.67 7.95
C PRO A 95 34.09 -22.17 7.80
N GLY A 96 34.53 -22.72 6.68
CA GLY A 96 34.34 -24.12 6.31
C GLY A 96 34.85 -25.10 7.36
N GLY A 97 34.27 -26.29 7.35
CA GLY A 97 34.73 -27.40 8.17
C GLY A 97 36.16 -27.84 7.83
N MET A 98 36.83 -28.43 8.82
CA MET A 98 37.51 -29.74 8.74
C MET A 98 38.26 -30.01 10.06
N MET A 99 38.02 -31.20 10.61
CA MET A 99 38.91 -32.02 11.44
C MET A 99 39.50 -31.41 12.73
N ARG A 100 38.88 -31.76 13.86
CA ARG A 100 39.51 -32.51 14.96
C ARG A 100 38.45 -33.16 15.84
#